data_AF-A0AAJ1JXG5-F1
#
_entry.id   AF-A0AAJ1JXG5-F1
#
_cell.length_a   1.000
_cell.length_b   1.000
_cell.length_c   1.000
_cell.angle_alpha   90.00
_cell.angle_beta   90.00
_cell.angle_gamma   90.00
#
_symmetry.space_group_name_H-M   'P 1'
#
loop_
_entity.id
_entity.type
_entity.pdbx_description
1 polymer ?
#
loop_
_entity_poly.entity_id
_entity_poly.type
_entity_poly.pdbx_seq_one_letter_code
_entity_poly.pdbx_strand_id
1 'polypeptide(L)'
;MEKYVSFEEIEKNLFDMPYLKAKKIFIDAKNEMILDLDEALIFATLILRESIWCELVDIDKKFKIQFGYDYYMYCVCNYLKKDSIKKIEELGLFVDIM
;
A
#
# COMPACT_ATOMS: atom_id res chain seq x y z
N MET A 1 -11.65 -6.28 -3.07
CA MET A 1 -11.31 -4.95 -2.58
C MET A 1 -12.57 -4.37 -2.01
N GLU A 2 -12.49 -3.87 -0.78
CA GLU A 2 -13.61 -3.25 -0.08
C GLU A 2 -13.36 -1.73 -0.01
N LYS A 3 -14.45 -0.94 -0.08
CA LYS A 3 -14.42 0.53 0.04
C LYS A 3 -15.18 0.88 1.32
N TYR A 4 -14.56 1.59 2.26
CA TYR A 4 -15.13 1.82 3.60
C TYR A 4 -15.75 3.19 3.80
N VAL A 5 -15.42 4.13 2.92
CA VAL A 5 -15.88 5.53 3.02
C VAL A 5 -16.55 5.99 1.75
N SER A 6 -17.44 6.95 1.90
CA SER A 6 -18.05 7.66 0.77
C SER A 6 -17.02 8.57 0.09
N PHE A 7 -17.29 8.94 -1.16
CA PHE A 7 -16.47 9.90 -1.89
C PHE A 7 -16.32 11.23 -1.17
N GLU A 8 -17.39 11.72 -0.55
CA GLU A 8 -17.47 13.01 0.14
C GLU A 8 -16.57 13.04 1.39
N GLU A 9 -16.33 11.89 2.02
CA GLU A 9 -15.39 11.76 3.14
C GLU A 9 -13.93 11.75 2.69
N ILE A 10 -13.65 11.21 1.51
CA ILE A 10 -12.30 11.21 0.90
C ILE A 10 -11.87 12.65 0.58
N GLU A 11 -12.78 13.50 0.09
CA GLU A 11 -12.46 14.90 -0.24
C GLU A 11 -11.94 15.67 0.97
N LYS A 12 -12.44 15.37 2.18
CA LYS A 12 -11.98 15.99 3.43
C LYS A 12 -10.59 15.51 3.85
N ASN A 13 -10.20 14.30 3.43
CA ASN A 13 -8.97 13.61 3.87
C ASN A 13 -7.80 13.74 2.88
N LEU A 14 -8.00 14.29 1.67
CA LEU A 14 -7.00 14.31 0.58
C LEU A 14 -6.30 15.67 0.36
N PHE A 15 -6.19 16.53 1.38
CA PHE A 15 -5.79 17.94 1.24
C PHE A 15 -4.51 18.23 0.43
N ASP A 16 -3.58 17.27 0.23
CA ASP A 16 -2.27 17.50 -0.39
C ASP A 16 -1.90 16.56 -1.56
N MET A 17 -2.78 15.66 -1.98
CA MET A 17 -2.51 14.74 -3.11
C MET A 17 -3.11 15.30 -4.41
N PRO A 18 -2.60 15.01 -5.63
CA PRO A 18 -3.28 15.36 -6.87
C PRO A 18 -4.66 14.70 -6.91
N TYR A 19 -5.65 15.43 -6.37
CA TYR A 19 -6.98 14.98 -6.00
C TYR A 19 -7.70 14.25 -7.15
N LEU A 20 -7.48 14.70 -8.38
CA LEU A 20 -8.05 14.09 -9.59
C LEU A 20 -7.55 12.66 -9.83
N LYS A 21 -6.25 12.39 -9.62
CA LYS A 21 -5.67 11.05 -9.82
C LYS A 21 -6.14 10.10 -8.72
N ALA A 22 -6.15 10.57 -7.47
CA ALA A 22 -6.67 9.83 -6.32
C ALA A 22 -8.14 9.42 -6.48
N LYS A 23 -8.98 10.38 -6.88
CA LYS A 23 -10.41 10.18 -7.10
C LYS A 23 -10.67 9.14 -8.19
N LYS A 24 -10.00 9.30 -9.33
CA LYS A 24 -10.12 8.34 -10.44
C LYS A 24 -9.73 6.94 -9.98
N ILE A 25 -8.58 6.80 -9.32
CA ILE A 25 -8.10 5.52 -8.80
C ILE A 25 -9.12 4.92 -7.84
N PHE A 26 -9.64 5.68 -6.88
CA PHE A 26 -10.64 5.16 -5.95
C PHE A 26 -11.91 4.67 -6.66
N ILE A 27 -12.39 5.38 -7.70
CA ILE A 27 -13.56 4.96 -8.48
C ILE A 27 -13.26 3.63 -9.19
N ASP A 28 -12.16 3.59 -9.92
CA ASP A 28 -11.81 2.51 -10.86
C ASP A 28 -11.22 1.28 -10.17
N ALA A 29 -10.80 1.41 -8.91
CA ALA A 29 -10.11 0.37 -8.18
C ALA A 29 -10.96 -0.92 -8.09
N LYS A 30 -10.31 -2.04 -8.39
CA LYS A 30 -10.88 -3.38 -8.46
C LYS A 30 -9.80 -4.44 -8.23
N ASN A 31 -10.21 -5.67 -7.95
CA ASN A 31 -9.27 -6.78 -7.79
C ASN A 31 -8.45 -6.99 -9.06
N GLU A 32 -7.19 -7.41 -8.87
CA GLU A 32 -6.25 -7.79 -9.94
C GLU A 32 -5.87 -6.64 -10.91
N MET A 33 -6.07 -5.39 -10.49
CA MET A 33 -5.59 -4.24 -11.23
C MET A 33 -4.06 -4.21 -11.21
N ILE A 34 -3.44 -4.10 -12.39
CA ILE A 34 -2.00 -3.86 -12.52
C ILE A 34 -1.76 -2.37 -12.38
N LEU A 35 -0.82 -2.03 -11.50
CA LEU A 35 -0.51 -0.65 -11.13
C LEU A 35 0.93 -0.34 -11.52
N ASP A 36 1.17 0.88 -11.98
CA ASP A 36 2.53 1.43 -11.96
C ASP A 36 2.92 1.87 -10.53
N LEU A 37 4.15 2.35 -10.36
CA LEU A 37 4.65 2.76 -9.05
C LEU A 37 3.90 3.98 -8.49
N ASP A 38 3.56 4.95 -9.33
CA ASP A 38 2.85 6.16 -8.89
C ASP A 38 1.43 5.81 -8.44
N GLU A 39 0.76 4.91 -9.16
CA GLU A 39 -0.56 4.38 -8.80
C GLU A 39 -0.47 3.56 -7.50
N ALA A 40 0.54 2.71 -7.35
CA ALA A 40 0.75 1.94 -6.11
C ALA A 40 0.94 2.85 -4.88
N LEU A 41 1.65 3.96 -5.00
CA LEU A 41 1.80 4.96 -3.92
C LEU A 41 0.47 5.61 -3.55
N ILE A 42 -0.38 5.87 -4.55
CA ILE A 42 -1.73 6.39 -4.32
C ILE A 42 -2.59 5.36 -3.59
N PHE A 43 -2.55 4.10 -4.03
CA PHE A 43 -3.25 3.01 -3.34
C PHE A 43 -2.78 2.87 -1.89
N ALA A 44 -1.47 2.84 -1.64
CA ALA A 44 -0.92 2.79 -0.28
C ALA A 44 -1.46 3.94 0.59
N THR A 45 -1.53 5.15 0.04
CA THR A 45 -2.11 6.30 0.74
C THR A 45 -3.60 6.11 1.06
N LEU A 46 -4.38 5.62 0.10
CA LEU A 46 -5.82 5.37 0.29
C LEU A 46 -6.06 4.24 1.30
N ILE A 47 -5.21 3.22 1.34
CA ILE A 47 -5.28 2.12 2.30
C ILE A 47 -4.95 2.62 3.72
N LEU A 48 -3.86 3.37 3.88
CA LEU A 48 -3.46 3.94 5.18
C LEU A 48 -4.47 4.94 5.74
N ARG A 49 -5.32 5.53 4.89
CA ARG A 49 -6.45 6.39 5.28
C ARG A 49 -7.76 5.62 5.43
N GLU A 50 -7.69 4.29 5.46
CA GLU A 50 -8.84 3.39 5.59
C GLU A 50 -9.93 3.64 4.54
N SER A 51 -9.58 4.21 3.38
CA SER A 51 -10.56 4.53 2.35
C SER A 51 -10.89 3.29 1.52
N ILE A 52 -9.88 2.46 1.26
CA ILE A 52 -9.99 1.17 0.57
C ILE A 52 -9.20 0.10 1.33
N TRP A 53 -9.53 -1.17 1.11
CA TRP A 53 -8.73 -2.29 1.59
C TRP A 53 -8.38 -3.26 0.47
N CYS A 54 -7.07 -3.43 0.27
CA CYS A 54 -6.47 -4.42 -0.60
C CYS A 54 -5.02 -4.69 -0.20
N GLU A 55 -4.51 -5.85 -0.59
CA GLU A 55 -3.08 -6.15 -0.57
C GLU A 55 -2.45 -5.69 -1.88
N LEU A 56 -1.23 -5.13 -1.80
CA LEU A 56 -0.42 -4.90 -2.99
C LEU A 56 0.55 -6.07 -3.14
N VAL A 57 0.54 -6.72 -4.29
CA VAL A 57 1.40 -7.89 -4.56
C VAL A 57 2.19 -7.68 -5.83
N ASP A 58 3.38 -8.26 -5.91
CA ASP A 58 4.07 -8.40 -7.19
C ASP A 58 3.33 -9.38 -8.11
N ILE A 59 3.68 -9.36 -9.40
CA ILE A 59 2.99 -10.16 -10.41
C ILE A 59 3.08 -11.67 -10.14
N ASP A 60 4.18 -12.12 -9.52
CA ASP A 60 4.44 -13.51 -9.15
C ASP A 60 3.87 -13.89 -7.78
N LYS A 61 3.28 -12.95 -7.03
CA LYS A 61 2.78 -13.13 -5.64
C LYS A 61 3.84 -13.63 -4.64
N LYS A 62 5.12 -13.32 -4.88
CA LYS A 62 6.26 -13.63 -3.99
C LYS A 62 6.61 -12.48 -3.06
N PHE A 63 6.12 -11.28 -3.34
CA PHE A 63 6.29 -10.09 -2.54
C PHE A 63 4.91 -9.45 -2.33
N LYS A 64 4.57 -9.16 -1.07
CA LYS A 64 3.33 -8.50 -0.73
C LYS A 64 3.58 -7.37 0.28
N ILE A 65 2.82 -6.31 0.12
CA ILE A 65 2.71 -5.23 1.10
C ILE A 65 1.35 -5.40 1.79
N GLN A 66 1.40 -5.60 3.10
CA GLN A 66 0.24 -5.69 3.95
C GLN A 66 0.17 -4.45 4.84
N PHE A 67 -1.03 -3.97 5.08
CA PHE A 67 -1.29 -2.80 5.91
C PHE A 67 -1.99 -3.27 7.18
N GLY A 68 -1.41 -2.94 8.32
CA GLY A 68 -1.97 -3.23 9.64
C GLY A 68 -2.75 -2.03 10.20
N TYR A 69 -3.24 -2.20 11.42
CA TYR A 69 -3.79 -1.10 12.21
C TYR A 69 -2.68 -0.10 12.59
N ASP A 70 -3.07 1.11 13.02
CA ASP A 70 -2.14 2.15 13.52
C ASP A 70 -1.00 2.52 12.56
N TYR A 71 -1.28 2.57 11.25
CA TYR A 71 -0.33 2.93 10.19
C TYR A 71 0.88 2.00 10.06
N TYR A 72 0.84 0.79 10.61
CA TYR A 72 1.87 -0.21 10.37
C TYR A 72 1.78 -0.77 8.95
N MET A 73 2.94 -0.96 8.33
CA MET A 73 3.08 -1.58 7.01
C MET A 73 4.10 -2.72 7.10
N TYR A 74 3.75 -3.86 6.49
CA TYR A 74 4.57 -5.05 6.45
C TYR A 74 4.94 -5.38 5.01
N CYS A 75 6.24 -5.58 4.76
CA CYS A 75 6.73 -6.13 3.50
C CYS A 75 7.04 -7.61 3.71
N VAL A 76 6.24 -8.48 3.11
CA VAL A 76 6.40 -9.94 3.25
C VAL A 76 6.94 -10.50 1.94
N CYS A 77 7.98 -11.31 2.05
CA CYS A 77 8.59 -11.97 0.91
C CYS A 77 9.15 -13.34 1.28
N ASN A 78 9.29 -14.22 0.29
CA ASN A 78 9.71 -15.60 0.53
C ASN A 78 11.21 -15.74 0.84
N TYR A 79 12.03 -14.75 0.48
CA TYR A 79 13.47 -14.84 0.61
C TYR A 79 14.13 -13.46 0.70
N LEU A 80 15.00 -13.29 1.70
CA LEU A 80 15.89 -12.15 1.84
C LEU A 80 17.34 -12.63 1.98
N LYS A 81 18.25 -11.99 1.24
CA LYS A 81 19.69 -12.21 1.41
C LYS A 81 20.16 -11.55 2.71
N LYS A 82 21.16 -12.14 3.38
CA LYS A 82 21.77 -11.58 4.60
C LYS A 82 22.21 -10.12 4.44
N ASP A 83 22.81 -9.77 3.30
CA ASP A 83 23.23 -8.40 3.01
C ASP A 83 22.05 -7.43 2.87
N SER A 84 20.90 -7.91 2.38
CA SER A 84 19.68 -7.12 2.32
C SER A 84 19.12 -6.86 3.71
N ILE A 85 19.12 -7.88 4.59
CA ILE A 85 18.67 -7.76 5.99
C ILE A 85 19.47 -6.66 6.69
N LYS A 86 20.80 -6.72 6.60
CA LYS A 86 21.66 -5.72 7.22
C LYS A 86 21.36 -4.30 6.73
N LYS A 87 21.16 -4.12 5.42
CA LYS A 87 20.81 -2.81 4.84
C LYS A 87 19.45 -2.31 5.33
N ILE A 88 18.47 -3.20 5.48
CA ILE A 88 17.14 -2.85 5.98
C ILE A 88 17.23 -2.41 7.45
N GLU A 89 17.99 -3.12 8.27
CA GLU A 89 18.25 -2.74 9.67
C GLU A 89 19.01 -1.41 9.78
N GLU A 90 19.97 -1.15 8.90
CA GLU A 90 20.69 0.13 8.79
C GLU A 90 19.77 1.31 8.44
N LEU A 91 18.64 1.06 7.78
CA LEU A 91 17.58 2.05 7.54
C LEU A 91 16.66 2.28 8.76
N GLY A 92 16.90 1.57 9.86
CA GLY A 92 16.10 1.63 11.08
C GLY A 92 14.82 0.79 11.03
N LEU A 93 14.70 -0.10 10.05
CA LEU A 93 13.55 -1.00 9.91
C LEU A 93 13.83 -2.34 10.60
N PHE A 94 12.77 -2.96 11.13
CA PHE A 94 12.83 -4.28 11.73
C PHE A 94 12.63 -5.37 10.67
N VAL A 95 13.43 -6.44 10.76
CA VAL A 95 13.27 -7.64 9.93
C VAL A 95 12.92 -8.82 10.83
N ASP A 96 11.73 -9.40 10.61
CA ASP A 96 11.33 -10.63 11.26
C ASP A 96 11.89 -11.84 10.48
N ILE A 97 12.78 -12.59 11.10
CA ILE A 97 13.41 -13.79 10.52
C ILE A 97 12.83 -14.99 11.28
N MET A 98 11.61 -15.38 10.93
CA MET A 98 11.01 -16.64 11.39
C MET A 98 11.55 -17.84 10.60
#